data_AF-A0A402AQH2-F1
#
_entry.id   AF-A0A402AQH2-F1
#
_cell.length_a   1.000
_cell.length_b   1.000
_cell.length_c   1.000
_cell.angle_alpha   90.00
_cell.angle_beta   90.00
_cell.angle_gamma   90.00
#
_symmetry.space_group_name_H-M   'P 1'
#
loop_
_entity.id
_entity.type
_entity.pdbx_description
1 polymer ?
#
loop_
_entity_poly.entity_id
_entity_poly.type
_entity_poly.pdbx_seq_one_letter_code
_entity_poly.pdbx_strand_id
1 'polypeptide(L)'
;MAQRVSQEAFRRAMQQRIEPPVGDLATIAHGLVVYYEVGGERMLRGIAQEARQPHLHAIIDIARASHREWLERAFALQLKQRSEDERKLLLAQLYTLTGVQVWYQLRHECSLSAEETEQALYGMLSALL
;
A
#
# COMPACT_ATOMS: atom_id res chain seq x y z
N MET A 1 -11.56 21.33 14.06
CA MET A 1 -10.73 21.39 12.83
C MET A 1 -9.97 20.09 12.57
N ALA A 2 -9.30 19.48 13.56
CA ALA A 2 -8.53 18.23 13.39
C ALA A 2 -9.32 17.03 12.78
N GLN A 3 -10.59 16.85 13.14
CA GLN A 3 -11.45 15.76 12.60
C GLN A 3 -11.78 15.90 11.09
N ARG A 4 -11.88 17.13 10.55
CA ARG A 4 -12.16 17.34 9.11
C ARG A 4 -10.92 17.06 8.26
N VAL A 5 -9.74 17.45 8.74
CA VAL A 5 -8.45 17.19 8.08
C VAL A 5 -8.21 15.69 7.97
N SER A 6 -8.55 14.91 9.00
CA SER A 6 -8.47 13.43 8.96
C SER A 6 -9.42 12.80 7.94
N GLN A 7 -10.66 13.31 7.81
CA GLN A 7 -11.62 12.81 6.81
C GLN A 7 -11.24 13.16 5.38
N GLU A 8 -10.72 14.37 5.15
CA GLU A 8 -10.27 14.77 3.82
C GLU A 8 -9.02 14.00 3.37
N ALA A 9 -8.04 13.83 4.27
CA ALA A 9 -6.87 13.00 4.01
C ALA A 9 -7.28 11.56 3.68
N PHE A 10 -8.18 10.96 4.47
CA PHE A 10 -8.69 9.63 4.18
C PHE A 10 -9.43 9.56 2.84
N ARG A 11 -10.29 10.54 2.53
CA ARG A 11 -10.97 10.60 1.24
C ARG A 11 -9.96 10.67 0.10
N ARG A 12 -8.91 11.47 0.22
CA ARG A 12 -7.84 11.56 -0.78
C ARG A 12 -7.11 10.23 -0.91
N ALA A 13 -6.76 9.56 0.18
CA ALA A 13 -6.15 8.23 0.16
C ALA A 13 -7.06 7.18 -0.52
N MET A 14 -8.36 7.22 -0.26
CA MET A 14 -9.35 6.38 -0.95
C MET A 14 -9.44 6.70 -2.45
N GLN A 15 -9.42 7.99 -2.82
CA GLN A 15 -9.35 8.39 -4.22
C GLN A 15 -8.07 7.89 -4.88
N GLN A 16 -6.93 7.97 -4.20
CA GLN A 16 -5.65 7.46 -4.69
C GLN A 16 -5.64 5.94 -4.86
N ARG A 17 -6.41 5.19 -4.04
CA ARG A 17 -6.64 3.75 -4.25
C ARG A 17 -7.44 3.45 -5.52
N ILE A 18 -8.25 4.38 -6.00
CA ILE A 18 -8.97 4.26 -7.28
C ILE A 18 -8.06 4.73 -8.42
N GLU A 19 -7.49 5.92 -8.29
CA GLU A 19 -6.66 6.62 -9.26
C GLU A 19 -5.28 6.90 -8.65
N PRO A 20 -4.29 6.01 -8.86
CA PRO A 20 -2.98 6.16 -8.24
C PRO A 20 -2.26 7.41 -8.78
N PRO A 21 -1.56 8.15 -7.92
CA PRO A 21 -0.57 9.12 -8.38
C PRO A 21 0.55 8.36 -9.09
N VAL A 22 0.79 8.68 -10.36
CA VAL A 22 1.76 7.95 -11.19
C VAL A 22 3.15 8.55 -10.99
N GLY A 23 4.08 7.73 -10.50
CA GLY A 23 5.50 8.10 -10.34
C GLY A 23 5.84 9.09 -9.22
N ASP A 24 4.85 9.62 -8.50
CA ASP A 24 5.05 10.47 -7.32
C ASP A 24 5.14 9.61 -6.05
N LEU A 25 6.36 9.22 -5.69
CA LEU A 25 6.62 8.32 -4.57
C LEU A 25 6.18 8.90 -3.22
N ALA A 26 6.30 10.21 -3.03
CA ALA A 26 5.91 10.85 -1.77
C ALA A 26 4.39 10.77 -1.58
N THR A 27 3.63 11.13 -2.63
CA THR A 27 2.17 11.05 -2.60
C THR A 27 1.69 9.59 -2.49
N ILE A 28 2.37 8.63 -3.13
CA ILE A 28 2.11 7.19 -2.95
C ILE A 28 2.30 6.77 -1.49
N ALA A 29 3.46 7.06 -0.89
CA ALA A 29 3.79 6.66 0.47
C ALA A 29 2.78 7.23 1.48
N HIS A 30 2.48 8.53 1.37
CA HIS A 30 1.49 9.20 2.19
C HIS A 30 0.11 8.52 2.09
N GLY A 31 -0.36 8.30 0.85
CA GLY A 31 -1.66 7.69 0.59
C GLY A 31 -1.79 6.28 1.16
N LEU A 32 -0.73 5.48 1.06
CA LEU A 32 -0.69 4.13 1.62
C LEU A 32 -0.78 4.15 3.16
N VAL A 33 0.01 4.99 3.82
CA VAL A 33 0.00 5.10 5.29
C VAL A 33 -1.36 5.57 5.78
N VAL A 34 -1.91 6.65 5.21
CA VAL A 34 -3.25 7.15 5.58
C VAL A 34 -4.33 6.09 5.40
N TYR A 35 -4.26 5.31 4.31
CA TYR A 35 -5.21 4.23 4.07
C TYR A 35 -5.12 3.12 5.12
N TYR A 36 -3.90 2.72 5.51
CA TYR A 36 -3.70 1.67 6.51
C TYR A 36 -3.95 2.13 7.94
N GLU A 37 -3.72 3.40 8.29
CA GLU A 37 -4.12 3.94 9.61
C GLU A 37 -5.62 3.80 9.87
N VAL A 38 -6.46 3.83 8.81
CA VAL A 38 -7.92 3.65 8.96
C VAL A 38 -8.35 2.19 8.95
N GLY A 39 -7.75 1.35 8.11
CA GLY A 39 -8.26 0.01 7.83
C GLY A 39 -7.28 -1.14 8.07
N GLY A 40 -6.00 -0.85 8.32
CA GLY A 40 -4.89 -1.79 8.26
C GLY A 40 -5.03 -2.96 9.22
N GLU A 41 -5.32 -2.70 10.49
CA GLU A 41 -5.53 -3.78 11.46
C GLU A 41 -6.71 -4.70 11.10
N ARG A 42 -7.80 -4.12 10.56
CA ARG A 42 -8.96 -4.90 10.12
C ARG A 42 -8.59 -5.78 8.93
N MET A 43 -7.79 -5.27 7.99
CA MET A 43 -7.27 -6.05 6.87
C MET A 43 -6.41 -7.21 7.37
N LEU A 44 -5.49 -6.96 8.32
CA LEU A 44 -4.64 -8.00 8.91
C LEU A 44 -5.46 -9.10 9.59
N ARG A 45 -6.48 -8.73 10.37
CA ARG A 45 -7.41 -9.70 10.96
C ARG A 45 -8.15 -10.52 9.90
N GLY A 46 -8.58 -9.88 8.80
CA GLY A 46 -9.20 -10.56 7.67
C GLY A 46 -8.26 -11.58 7.02
N ILE A 47 -7.01 -11.18 6.73
CA ILE A 47 -5.97 -12.05 6.16
C ILE A 47 -5.69 -13.24 7.08
N ALA A 48 -5.55 -13.01 8.40
CA ALA A 48 -5.28 -14.07 9.37
C ALA A 48 -6.40 -15.13 9.45
N GLN A 49 -7.62 -14.76 9.06
CA GLN A 49 -8.80 -15.63 9.13
C GLN A 49 -9.19 -16.28 7.80
N GLU A 50 -8.64 -15.82 6.67
CA GLU A 50 -9.10 -16.17 5.34
C GLU A 50 -9.06 -17.68 5.06
N ALA A 51 -8.03 -18.38 5.55
CA ALA A 51 -7.86 -19.83 5.37
C ALA A 51 -8.98 -20.65 6.01
N ARG A 52 -9.72 -20.08 6.97
CA ARG A 52 -10.79 -20.74 7.72
C ARG A 52 -12.17 -20.21 7.36
N GLN A 53 -12.26 -19.12 6.60
CA GLN A 53 -13.50 -18.42 6.29
C GLN A 53 -13.59 -18.15 4.79
N PRO A 54 -14.30 -18.99 4.02
CA PRO A 54 -14.34 -18.89 2.56
C PRO A 54 -14.78 -17.52 2.03
N HIS A 55 -15.67 -16.82 2.73
CA HIS A 55 -16.09 -15.47 2.33
C HIS A 55 -14.97 -14.43 2.49
N LEU A 56 -14.15 -14.54 3.53
CA LEU A 56 -12.97 -13.67 3.70
C LEU A 56 -11.92 -14.00 2.65
N HIS A 57 -11.70 -15.27 2.34
CA HIS A 57 -10.80 -15.67 1.26
C HIS A 57 -11.15 -14.99 -0.08
N ALA A 58 -12.43 -15.04 -0.48
CA ALA A 58 -12.89 -14.36 -1.70
C ALA A 58 -12.67 -12.84 -1.66
N ILE A 59 -12.95 -12.19 -0.52
CA ILE A 59 -12.75 -10.74 -0.35
C ILE A 59 -11.26 -10.38 -0.43
N ILE A 60 -10.40 -11.13 0.26
CA ILE A 60 -8.96 -10.84 0.27
C ILE A 60 -8.35 -11.12 -1.10
N ASP A 61 -8.75 -12.17 -1.82
CA ASP A 61 -8.24 -12.42 -3.16
C ASP A 61 -8.56 -11.29 -4.14
N ILE A 62 -9.78 -10.74 -4.07
CA ILE A 62 -10.14 -9.53 -4.83
C ILE A 62 -9.22 -8.37 -4.43
N ALA A 63 -9.01 -8.15 -3.12
CA ALA A 63 -8.13 -7.09 -2.65
C ALA A 63 -6.68 -7.27 -3.12
N ARG A 64 -6.16 -8.51 -3.17
CA ARG A 64 -4.82 -8.83 -3.69
C ARG A 64 -4.72 -8.52 -5.17
N ALA A 65 -5.71 -8.92 -5.96
CA ALA A 65 -5.77 -8.65 -7.39
C ALA A 65 -5.83 -7.13 -7.67
N SER A 66 -6.74 -6.42 -7.00
CA SER A 66 -6.86 -4.97 -7.12
C SER A 66 -5.59 -4.24 -6.67
N HIS A 67 -4.90 -4.70 -5.63
CA HIS A 67 -3.61 -4.10 -5.23
C HIS A 67 -2.54 -4.32 -6.30
N ARG A 68 -2.47 -5.49 -6.93
CA ARG A 68 -1.54 -5.74 -8.06
C ARG A 68 -1.83 -4.80 -9.24
N GLU A 69 -3.08 -4.68 -9.66
CA GLU A 69 -3.50 -3.77 -10.74
C GLU A 69 -3.20 -2.30 -10.40
N TRP A 70 -3.36 -1.95 -9.13
CA TRP A 70 -3.00 -0.62 -8.64
C TRP A 70 -1.50 -0.34 -8.78
N LEU A 71 -0.64 -1.31 -8.46
CA LEU A 71 0.82 -1.16 -8.60
C LEU A 71 1.26 -1.00 -10.05
N GLU A 72 0.65 -1.76 -10.96
CA GLU A 72 0.96 -1.62 -12.39
C GLU A 72 0.67 -0.22 -12.92
N ARG A 73 -0.37 0.44 -12.39
CA ARG A 73 -0.72 1.83 -12.74
C ARG A 73 0.15 2.86 -12.01
N ALA A 74 0.31 2.72 -10.70
CA ALA A 74 1.07 3.67 -9.87
C ALA A 74 2.55 3.76 -10.28
N PHE A 75 3.14 2.62 -10.65
CA PHE A 75 4.56 2.49 -11.02
C PHE A 75 4.75 2.27 -12.52
N ALA A 76 3.77 2.62 -13.36
CA ALA A 76 3.80 2.38 -14.80
C ALA A 76 5.07 2.94 -15.47
N LEU A 77 5.55 4.10 -15.01
CA LEU A 77 6.76 4.74 -15.55
C LEU A 77 8.02 3.92 -15.27
N GLN A 78 8.15 3.38 -14.06
CA GLN A 78 9.29 2.57 -13.65
C GLN A 78 9.24 1.17 -14.27
N LEU A 79 8.05 0.62 -14.44
CA LEU A 79 7.84 -0.70 -15.04
C LEU A 79 8.10 -0.72 -16.56
N LYS A 80 7.80 0.38 -17.27
CA LYS A 80 7.92 0.45 -18.75
C LYS A 80 9.36 0.29 -19.26
N GLN A 81 10.36 0.58 -18.43
CA GLN A 81 11.77 0.58 -18.84
C GLN A 81 12.46 -0.77 -18.63
N ARG A 82 11.74 -1.79 -18.15
CA ARG A 82 12.30 -3.06 -17.69
C ARG A 82 11.87 -4.21 -18.61
N SER A 83 12.71 -5.23 -18.70
CA SER A 83 12.35 -6.52 -19.32
C SER A 83 11.20 -7.20 -18.57
N GLU A 84 10.57 -8.22 -19.16
CA GLU A 84 9.44 -8.92 -18.54
C GLU A 84 9.81 -9.59 -17.21
N ASP A 85 10.99 -10.21 -17.13
CA ASP A 85 11.48 -10.85 -15.91
C ASP A 85 11.78 -9.82 -14.81
N GLU A 86 12.44 -8.71 -15.15
CA GLU A 86 12.67 -7.60 -14.22
C GLU A 86 11.35 -6.98 -13.75
N ARG A 87 10.37 -6.83 -14.64
CA ARG A 87 9.04 -6.30 -14.31
C ARG A 87 8.31 -7.21 -13.32
N LYS A 88 8.39 -8.52 -13.52
CA LYS A 88 7.81 -9.53 -12.61
C LYS A 88 8.44 -9.45 -11.21
N LEU A 89 9.76 -9.37 -11.13
CA LEU A 89 10.48 -9.24 -9.85
C LEU A 89 10.16 -7.90 -9.16
N LEU A 90 10.19 -6.80 -9.91
CA LEU A 90 9.88 -5.48 -9.39
C LEU A 90 8.45 -5.38 -8.85
N LEU A 91 7.47 -5.96 -9.55
CA LEU A 91 6.09 -6.02 -9.05
C LEU A 91 5.98 -6.81 -7.74
N ALA A 92 6.73 -7.89 -7.56
CA ALA A 92 6.72 -8.65 -6.31
C ALA A 92 7.33 -7.84 -5.15
N GLN A 93 8.41 -7.11 -5.41
CA GLN A 93 9.05 -6.22 -4.43
C GLN A 93 8.11 -5.07 -4.05
N LEU A 94 7.54 -4.38 -5.04
CA LEU A 94 6.55 -3.30 -4.84
C LEU A 94 5.32 -3.81 -4.08
N TYR A 95 4.79 -4.98 -4.42
CA TYR A 95 3.66 -5.58 -3.72
C TYR A 95 3.95 -5.79 -2.24
N THR A 96 5.15 -6.29 -1.94
CA THR A 96 5.59 -6.51 -0.56
C THR A 96 5.74 -5.20 0.19
N LEU A 97 6.54 -4.26 -0.33
CA LEU A 97 6.85 -3.00 0.35
C LEU A 97 5.63 -2.12 0.60
N THR A 98 4.66 -2.14 -0.31
CA THR A 98 3.42 -1.35 -0.20
C THR A 98 2.30 -2.08 0.55
N GLY A 99 2.54 -3.31 1.01
CA GLY A 99 1.57 -4.15 1.68
C GLY A 99 1.25 -3.70 3.11
N VAL A 100 0.08 -4.10 3.60
CA VAL A 100 -0.38 -3.79 4.97
C VAL A 100 0.52 -4.40 6.04
N GLN A 101 1.18 -5.53 5.77
CA GLN A 101 2.13 -6.13 6.69
C GLN A 101 3.36 -5.23 6.91
N VAL A 102 3.92 -4.64 5.84
CA VAL A 102 5.08 -3.74 5.97
C VAL A 102 4.70 -2.48 6.73
N TRP A 103 3.52 -1.91 6.46
CA TRP A 103 2.99 -0.82 7.28
C TRP A 103 2.91 -1.23 8.75
N TYR A 104 2.38 -2.42 9.06
CA TYR A 104 2.27 -2.89 10.44
C TYR A 104 3.63 -3.06 11.12
N GLN A 105 4.60 -3.66 10.44
CA GLN A 105 5.94 -3.85 10.97
C GLN A 105 6.59 -2.49 11.30
N LEU A 106 6.57 -1.54 10.36
CA LEU A 106 7.09 -0.20 10.60
C LEU A 106 6.35 0.51 11.74
N ARG A 107 5.02 0.53 11.66
CA ARG A 107 4.16 1.33 12.53
C ARG A 107 4.08 0.79 13.96
N HIS A 108 4.03 -0.53 14.12
CA HIS A 108 3.77 -1.19 15.41
C HIS A 108 4.97 -1.97 15.94
N GLU A 109 5.66 -2.75 15.11
CA GLU A 109 6.79 -3.56 15.59
C GLU A 109 8.07 -2.72 15.78
N CYS A 110 8.35 -1.82 14.85
CA CYS A 110 9.42 -0.83 14.95
C CYS A 110 9.00 0.42 15.72
N SER A 111 7.73 0.53 16.13
CA SER A 111 7.18 1.64 16.91
C SER A 111 7.35 3.02 16.28
N LEU A 112 7.37 3.11 14.93
CA LEU A 112 7.44 4.38 14.23
C LEU A 112 6.10 5.14 14.34
N SER A 113 6.17 6.47 14.36
CA SER A 113 5.01 7.32 14.13
C SER A 113 4.49 7.16 12.70
N ALA A 114 3.29 7.70 12.41
CA ALA A 114 2.75 7.67 11.05
C ALA A 114 3.65 8.42 10.06
N GLU A 115 4.24 9.55 10.48
CA GLU A 115 5.16 10.34 9.66
C GLU A 115 6.48 9.60 9.41
N GLU A 116 7.07 8.99 10.44
CA GLU A 116 8.28 8.16 10.27
C GLU A 116 8.01 6.92 9.42
N THR A 117 6.80 6.33 9.52
CA THR A 117 6.37 5.21 8.68
C THR A 117 6.28 5.64 7.20
N GLU A 118 5.74 6.82 6.93
CA GLU A 118 5.70 7.41 5.58
C GLU A 118 7.11 7.64 5.03
N GLN A 119 7.98 8.26 5.83
CA GLN A 119 9.38 8.51 5.45
C GLN A 119 10.15 7.21 5.17
N ALA A 120 9.98 6.19 6.02
CA ALA A 120 10.60 4.89 5.83
C ALA A 120 10.11 4.20 4.54
N LEU A 121 8.80 4.22 4.29
CA LEU A 121 8.22 3.66 3.07
C LEU A 121 8.72 4.39 1.82
N TYR A 122 8.73 5.72 1.83
CA TYR A 122 9.30 6.54 0.76
C TYR A 122 10.77 6.20 0.50
N GLY A 123 11.58 6.07 1.55
CA GLY A 123 12.99 5.70 1.46
C GLY A 123 13.19 4.32 0.83
N MET A 124 12.41 3.31 1.24
CA MET A 124 12.46 1.97 0.67
C MET A 124 12.03 1.94 -0.80
N LEU A 125 10.96 2.66 -1.17
CA LEU A 125 10.52 2.77 -2.56
C LEU A 125 11.57 3.48 -3.43
N SER A 126 12.19 4.54 -2.91
CA SER A 126 13.23 5.30 -3.63
C SER A 126 14.51 4.49 -3.80
N ALA A 127 14.87 3.64 -2.84
CA ALA A 127 16.03 2.76 -2.96
C ALA A 127 15.81 1.58 -3.92
N LEU A 128 14.55 1.18 -4.12
CA LEU A 128 14.19 0.07 -4.99
C LEU A 128 14.15 0.43 -6.48
N LEU A 129 13.69 1.65 -6.82
CA LEU A 129 13.32 2.05 -8.18
C LEU A 129 14.48 2.64 -8.96
#